data_AF-A0ABD1ZYK2-F1
#
_entry.id   AF-A0ABD1ZYK2-F1
#
_cell.length_a   1.000
_cell.length_b   1.000
_cell.length_c   1.000
_cell.angle_alpha   90.00
_cell.angle_beta   90.00
_cell.angle_gamma   90.00
#
_symmetry.space_group_name_H-M   'P 1'
#
loop_
_entity.id
_entity.type
_entity.pdbx_description
1 polymer ?
#
loop_
_entity_poly.entity_id
_entity_poly.type
_entity_poly.pdbx_seq_one_letter_code
_entity_poly.pdbx_strand_id
1 'polypeptide(L)'
;MYVGEYHVTSRSNDVADRKCLEGPLGRACSRVRENTYEMWTTTKTTKYGVAVYNWRGETRYGLPLEIGETVQILEECAGWYRGFSTKNRAVKGIFPSSYVHLKPCKIDNEGLFESVIPLEDPVVREVTLVLREWGGIWKRLYVERETYKFNTLRKVMRELLEWRRQLLAGTLTTDQTRELKLRIINKVDWGNRHIV
;
A
#
# COMPACT_ATOMS: atom_id res chain seq x y z
N MET A 1 -53.67 1.96 -23.21
CA MET A 1 -52.74 1.17 -22.39
C MET A 1 -51.39 1.24 -23.10
N TYR A 2 -50.62 2.27 -22.80
CA TYR A 2 -49.31 2.54 -23.43
C TYR A 2 -48.25 2.26 -22.37
N VAL A 3 -47.35 1.32 -22.63
CA VAL A 3 -46.08 1.21 -21.91
C VAL A 3 -45.01 0.93 -22.95
N GLY A 4 -44.17 1.93 -23.20
CA GLY A 4 -43.06 1.88 -24.14
C GLY A 4 -41.85 1.18 -23.54
N GLU A 5 -41.13 0.48 -24.40
CA GLU A 5 -39.85 -0.17 -24.12
C GLU A 5 -38.76 0.90 -23.90
N TYR A 6 -38.18 0.92 -22.70
CA TYR A 6 -37.00 1.72 -22.40
C TYR A 6 -35.74 0.92 -22.77
N HIS A 7 -35.22 1.17 -23.97
CA HIS A 7 -33.83 0.87 -24.31
C HIS A 7 -32.92 1.87 -23.58
N VAL A 8 -32.30 1.43 -22.48
CA VAL A 8 -31.20 2.18 -21.85
C VAL A 8 -29.92 1.88 -22.63
N THR A 9 -29.50 2.83 -23.47
CA THR A 9 -28.18 2.84 -24.08
C THR A 9 -27.15 3.32 -23.04
N SER A 10 -26.49 2.39 -22.37
CA SER A 10 -25.33 2.69 -21.54
C SER A 10 -24.13 3.02 -22.43
N ARG A 11 -23.91 4.32 -22.64
CA ARG A 11 -22.61 4.86 -23.08
C ARG A 11 -21.58 4.53 -22.00
N SER A 12 -20.80 3.46 -22.19
CA SER A 12 -19.56 3.26 -21.43
C SER A 12 -18.49 4.21 -22.01
N ASN A 13 -17.87 4.98 -21.12
CA ASN A 13 -16.78 5.90 -21.43
C ASN A 13 -15.46 5.11 -21.66
N ASP A 14 -15.44 4.20 -22.63
CA ASP A 14 -14.27 3.37 -22.99
C ASP A 14 -13.33 4.06 -24.01
N VAL A 15 -13.20 5.39 -23.90
CA VAL A 15 -12.28 6.18 -24.75
C VAL A 15 -11.00 6.57 -23.97
N ALA A 16 -10.99 6.43 -22.65
CA ALA A 16 -9.85 6.78 -21.81
C ALA A 16 -8.74 5.71 -21.79
N ASP A 17 -9.08 4.43 -21.94
CA ASP A 17 -8.10 3.33 -21.84
C ASP A 17 -7.24 3.13 -23.09
N ARG A 18 -7.74 3.49 -24.28
CA ARG A 18 -6.93 3.41 -25.52
C ARG A 18 -5.93 4.56 -25.67
N LYS A 19 -6.16 5.71 -25.03
CA LYS A 19 -5.26 6.86 -25.12
C LYS A 19 -3.97 6.73 -24.32
N CYS A 20 -3.86 5.73 -23.43
CA CYS A 20 -2.61 5.48 -22.70
C CYS A 20 -1.53 4.81 -23.57
N LEU A 21 -1.88 4.18 -24.69
CA LEU A 21 -0.93 3.46 -25.55
C LEU A 21 -0.38 4.29 -26.73
N GLU A 22 -0.95 5.46 -27.03
CA GLU A 22 -0.50 6.33 -28.13
C GLU A 22 0.01 7.72 -27.67
N GLY A 23 0.38 7.83 -26.39
CA GLY A 23 1.00 9.04 -25.84
C GLY A 23 2.54 8.98 -25.88
N PRO A 24 3.25 10.10 -25.65
CA PRO A 24 4.72 10.20 -25.66
C PRO A 24 5.44 9.40 -24.55
N LEU A 25 4.79 8.39 -23.96
CA LEU A 25 5.33 7.41 -23.02
C LEU A 25 6.44 6.54 -23.63
N GLY A 26 6.51 6.41 -24.96
CA GLY A 26 7.63 5.78 -25.66
C GLY A 26 8.95 6.58 -25.66
N ARG A 27 8.98 7.77 -25.05
CA ARG A 27 10.16 8.67 -25.07
C ARG A 27 10.66 9.07 -23.68
N ALA A 28 10.23 8.40 -22.62
CA ALA A 28 10.75 8.66 -21.27
C ALA A 28 12.00 7.84 -20.89
N CYS A 29 12.43 6.89 -21.73
CA CYS A 29 13.70 6.19 -21.57
C CYS A 29 14.61 6.52 -22.77
N SER A 30 15.37 7.62 -22.72
CA SER A 30 16.43 7.85 -23.71
C SER A 30 17.63 8.59 -23.11
N ARG A 31 18.50 7.84 -22.43
CA ARG A 31 19.96 8.01 -22.54
C ARG A 31 20.73 6.84 -21.91
N VAL A 32 20.68 5.67 -22.56
CA VAL A 32 21.73 4.65 -22.44
C VAL A 32 22.09 4.22 -23.87
N ARG A 33 23.39 4.12 -24.14
CA ARG A 33 23.91 3.70 -25.44
C ARG A 33 23.52 2.23 -25.69
N GLU A 34 23.26 1.92 -26.96
CA GLU A 34 22.89 0.62 -27.56
C GLU A 34 21.37 0.33 -27.69
N ASN A 35 20.99 -0.10 -28.89
CA ASN A 35 19.62 -0.23 -29.42
C ASN A 35 18.79 -1.33 -28.72
N THR A 36 18.24 -1.03 -27.54
CA THR A 36 17.08 -1.74 -26.99
C THR A 36 16.02 -0.71 -26.59
N TYR A 37 14.90 -0.68 -27.30
CA TYR A 37 13.73 0.07 -26.84
C TYR A 37 13.16 -0.67 -25.63
N GLU A 38 13.49 -0.22 -24.42
CA GLU A 38 12.94 -0.78 -23.19
C GLU A 38 11.47 -0.38 -23.06
N MET A 39 10.59 -1.36 -23.30
CA MET A 39 9.15 -1.18 -23.23
C MET A 39 8.61 -1.57 -21.85
N TRP A 40 7.59 -0.84 -21.40
CA TRP A 40 6.84 -1.21 -20.19
C TRP A 40 6.20 -2.59 -20.36
N THR A 41 6.48 -3.49 -19.42
CA THR A 41 5.97 -4.85 -19.42
C THR A 41 5.14 -5.09 -18.16
N THR A 42 3.93 -5.64 -18.34
CA THR A 42 3.07 -6.02 -17.21
C THR A 42 3.77 -7.05 -16.33
N THR A 43 3.89 -6.76 -15.04
CA THR A 43 4.49 -7.70 -14.10
C THR A 43 3.55 -8.88 -13.88
N LYS A 44 4.10 -10.09 -13.73
CA LYS A 44 3.31 -11.31 -13.46
C LYS A 44 3.34 -11.70 -11.98
N THR A 45 4.50 -11.58 -11.35
CA THR A 45 4.72 -12.02 -9.96
C THR A 45 5.11 -10.87 -9.03
N THR A 46 5.78 -9.84 -9.56
CA THR A 46 6.20 -8.65 -8.84
C THR A 46 5.05 -7.66 -8.75
N LYS A 47 4.08 -7.96 -7.89
CA LYS A 47 2.82 -7.21 -7.75
C LYS A 47 2.71 -6.37 -6.49
N TYR A 48 3.49 -6.68 -5.46
CA TYR A 48 3.39 -6.03 -4.16
C TYR A 48 4.76 -5.73 -3.57
N GLY A 49 4.89 -4.54 -2.99
CA GLY A 49 6.12 -4.13 -2.35
C GLY A 49 5.92 -3.06 -1.29
N VAL A 50 6.98 -2.78 -0.55
CA VAL A 50 7.06 -1.72 0.44
C VAL A 50 8.22 -0.78 0.10
N ALA A 51 7.98 0.52 0.12
CA ALA A 51 9.01 1.51 -0.07
C ALA A 51 10.03 1.46 1.09
N VAL A 52 11.31 1.33 0.78
CA VAL A 52 12.41 1.29 1.77
C VAL A 52 13.11 2.64 1.93
N TYR A 53 12.84 3.59 1.05
CA TYR A 53 13.32 4.96 1.11
C TYR A 53 12.22 5.94 0.70
N ASN A 54 12.35 7.19 1.16
CA ASN A 54 11.50 8.27 0.68
C ASN A 54 11.93 8.65 -0.74
N TRP A 55 10.96 8.81 -1.65
CA TRP A 55 11.19 9.32 -3.00
C TRP A 55 10.21 10.44 -3.30
N ARG A 56 10.72 11.59 -3.74
CA ARG A 56 9.92 12.82 -3.88
C ARG A 56 9.05 12.88 -5.14
N GLY A 57 9.25 11.97 -6.10
CA GLY A 57 8.47 11.98 -7.34
C GLY A 57 8.84 13.12 -8.29
N GLU A 58 10.07 13.64 -8.24
CA GLU A 58 10.53 14.81 -9.03
C GLU A 58 10.67 14.54 -10.55
N THR A 59 10.09 13.45 -11.05
CA THR A 59 10.08 13.06 -12.47
C THR A 59 8.66 13.16 -13.02
N ARG A 60 8.53 13.33 -14.34
CA ARG A 60 7.21 13.31 -14.99
C ARG A 60 6.49 11.98 -14.68
N TYR A 61 5.24 12.08 -14.22
CA TYR A 61 4.43 10.95 -13.75
C TYR A 61 5.00 10.22 -12.52
N GLY A 62 5.94 10.83 -11.81
CA GLY A 62 6.51 10.25 -10.59
C GLY A 62 5.46 10.14 -9.49
N LEU A 63 5.31 8.94 -8.93
CA LEU A 63 4.51 8.70 -7.74
C LEU A 63 5.38 8.87 -6.48
N PRO A 64 5.24 9.93 -5.69
CA PRO A 64 6.03 10.08 -4.47
C PRO A 64 5.78 8.91 -3.52
N LEU A 65 6.85 8.44 -2.87
CA LEU A 65 6.82 7.32 -1.92
C LEU A 65 7.33 7.77 -0.56
N GLU A 66 6.63 7.37 0.49
CA GLU A 66 7.12 7.46 1.87
C GLU A 66 7.68 6.12 2.33
N ILE A 67 8.73 6.15 3.15
CA ILE A 67 9.29 4.94 3.75
C ILE A 67 8.22 4.13 4.51
N GLY A 68 8.19 2.84 4.23
CA GLY A 68 7.20 1.91 4.76
C GLY A 68 5.81 2.01 4.13
N GLU A 69 5.64 2.80 3.07
CA GLU A 69 4.41 2.81 2.25
C GLU A 69 4.34 1.57 1.37
N THR A 70 3.16 0.98 1.28
CA THR A 70 2.92 -0.22 0.47
C THR A 70 2.39 0.17 -0.90
N VAL A 71 2.92 -0.48 -1.94
CA VAL A 71 2.60 -0.21 -3.34
C VAL A 71 2.15 -1.48 -4.04
N GLN A 72 1.22 -1.33 -4.97
CA GLN A 72 0.91 -2.36 -5.96
C GLN A 72 1.61 -2.00 -7.26
N ILE A 73 2.36 -2.96 -7.79
CA ILE A 73 3.15 -2.82 -9.02
C ILE A 73 2.34 -3.43 -10.16
N LEU A 74 2.23 -2.71 -11.27
CA LEU A 74 1.49 -3.11 -12.46
C LEU A 74 2.42 -3.47 -13.60
N GLU A 75 3.44 -2.65 -13.81
CA GLU A 75 4.36 -2.75 -14.94
C GLU A 75 5.79 -2.43 -14.47
N GLU A 76 6.78 -2.92 -15.22
CA GLU A 76 8.19 -2.62 -15.02
C GLU A 76 8.87 -2.25 -16.33
N CYS A 77 9.90 -1.39 -16.24
CA CYS A 77 10.75 -0.99 -17.35
C CYS A 77 12.09 -0.49 -16.79
N ALA A 78 13.23 -1.07 -17.22
CA ALA A 78 14.55 -0.46 -17.02
C ALA A 78 14.90 -0.04 -15.57
N GLY A 79 14.53 -0.83 -14.56
CA GLY A 79 14.75 -0.44 -13.15
C GLY A 79 13.72 0.57 -12.60
N TRP A 80 12.62 0.77 -13.30
CA TRP A 80 11.44 1.49 -12.84
C TRP A 80 10.25 0.56 -12.73
N TYR A 81 9.41 0.85 -11.74
CA TYR A 81 8.08 0.30 -11.61
C TYR A 81 7.05 1.36 -11.91
N ARG A 82 5.90 0.92 -12.43
CA ARG A 82 4.68 1.71 -12.50
C ARG A 82 3.62 1.03 -11.66
N GLY A 83 2.93 1.81 -10.87
CA GLY A 83 1.97 1.29 -9.92
C GLY A 83 1.22 2.40 -9.20
N PHE A 84 0.66 2.05 -8.05
CA PHE A 84 -0.04 2.99 -7.17
C PHE A 84 0.21 2.65 -5.70
N SER A 85 0.06 3.64 -4.84
CA SER A 85 0.05 3.44 -3.39
C SER A 85 -1.21 2.71 -2.98
N THR A 86 -1.11 1.72 -2.10
CA THR A 86 -2.31 1.04 -1.58
C THR A 86 -3.20 1.95 -0.75
N LYS A 87 -2.68 3.11 -0.29
CA LYS A 87 -3.46 4.16 0.39
C LYS A 87 -4.32 4.96 -0.60
N ASN A 88 -3.85 5.14 -1.83
CA ASN A 88 -4.54 5.90 -2.87
C ASN A 88 -4.40 5.21 -4.23
N ARG A 89 -5.35 4.34 -4.55
CA ARG A 89 -5.35 3.54 -5.79
C ARG A 89 -5.71 4.34 -7.04
N ALA A 90 -6.28 5.53 -6.89
CA ALA A 90 -6.72 6.36 -8.01
C ALA A 90 -5.54 7.01 -8.76
N VAL A 91 -4.42 7.22 -8.07
CA VAL A 91 -3.24 7.88 -8.64
C VAL A 91 -2.20 6.82 -9.02
N LYS A 92 -1.99 6.65 -10.32
CA LYS A 92 -0.94 5.80 -10.88
C LYS A 92 0.28 6.65 -11.23
N GLY A 93 1.47 6.13 -11.00
CA GLY A 93 2.71 6.76 -11.41
C GLY A 93 3.89 5.81 -11.40
N ILE A 94 5.06 6.33 -11.75
CA ILE A 94 6.31 5.57 -11.84
C ILE A 94 7.18 5.84 -10.61
N PHE A 95 7.99 4.87 -10.21
CA PHE A 95 8.95 4.98 -9.11
C PHE A 95 10.12 4.03 -9.32
N PRO A 96 11.33 4.33 -8.79
CA PRO A 96 12.49 3.47 -8.99
C PRO A 96 12.31 2.11 -8.30
N SER A 97 12.70 1.03 -8.97
CA SER A 97 12.61 -0.32 -8.39
C SER A 97 13.52 -0.49 -7.16
N SER A 98 14.68 0.19 -7.15
CA SER A 98 15.63 0.18 -6.04
C SER A 98 15.08 0.79 -4.73
N TYR A 99 13.96 1.51 -4.80
CA TYR A 99 13.30 2.10 -3.64
C TYR A 99 12.22 1.19 -3.05
N VAL A 100 11.96 0.04 -3.67
CA VAL A 100 10.89 -0.87 -3.28
C VAL A 100 11.44 -2.25 -2.95
N HIS A 101 11.15 -2.71 -1.75
CA HIS A 101 11.37 -4.09 -1.36
C HIS A 101 10.12 -4.91 -1.69
N LEU A 102 10.27 -5.89 -2.57
CA LEU A 102 9.18 -6.78 -2.96
C LEU A 102 8.74 -7.64 -1.78
N LYS A 103 7.43 -7.78 -1.61
CA LYS A 103 6.83 -8.60 -0.56
C LYS A 103 5.97 -9.70 -1.18
N PRO A 104 5.93 -10.89 -0.56
CA PRO A 104 5.13 -11.99 -1.08
C PRO A 104 3.64 -11.66 -1.03
N CYS A 105 2.94 -11.97 -2.12
CA CYS A 105 1.50 -11.78 -2.26
C CYS A 105 0.87 -12.92 -3.06
N LYS A 106 -0.40 -13.20 -2.77
CA LYS A 106 -1.26 -14.05 -3.60
C LYS A 106 -1.98 -13.16 -4.61
N ILE A 107 -2.04 -13.62 -5.85
CA ILE A 107 -2.84 -13.00 -6.91
C ILE A 107 -4.13 -13.80 -7.03
N ASP A 108 -5.27 -13.11 -7.04
CA ASP A 108 -6.59 -13.68 -7.25
C ASP A 108 -7.27 -12.99 -8.44
N ASN A 109 -8.04 -13.73 -9.23
CA ASN A 109 -8.69 -13.26 -10.47
C ASN A 109 -7.73 -12.62 -11.49
N GLU A 110 -6.82 -13.41 -12.06
CA GLU A 110 -5.90 -12.94 -13.11
C GLU A 110 -6.65 -12.17 -14.24
N GLY A 111 -6.13 -11.01 -14.63
CA GLY A 111 -6.70 -10.18 -15.70
C GLY A 111 -7.22 -8.81 -15.23
N LEU A 112 -8.34 -8.36 -15.79
CA LEU A 112 -8.91 -7.01 -15.57
C LEU A 112 -9.32 -6.73 -14.12
N PHE A 113 -9.58 -7.78 -13.33
CA PHE A 113 -10.03 -7.69 -11.95
C PHE A 113 -9.01 -8.26 -10.95
N GLU A 114 -7.72 -8.19 -11.29
CA GLU A 114 -6.63 -8.71 -10.48
C GLU A 114 -6.64 -8.15 -9.05
N SER A 115 -6.72 -9.05 -8.08
CA SER A 115 -6.64 -8.76 -6.66
C SER A 115 -5.31 -9.23 -6.10
N VAL A 116 -4.52 -8.28 -5.57
CA VAL A 116 -3.20 -8.54 -4.99
C VAL A 116 -3.34 -8.55 -3.47
N ILE A 117 -3.22 -9.74 -2.89
CA ILE A 117 -3.42 -9.98 -1.46
C ILE A 117 -2.07 -10.24 -0.80
N PRO A 118 -1.59 -9.36 0.11
CA PRO A 118 -0.35 -9.60 0.84
C PRO A 118 -0.40 -10.90 1.65
N LEU A 119 0.68 -11.67 1.65
CA LEU A 119 0.82 -12.86 2.51
C LEU A 119 1.26 -12.52 3.95
N GLU A 120 1.54 -11.24 4.22
CA GLU A 120 1.81 -10.75 5.58
C GLU A 120 0.59 -10.97 6.48
N ASP A 121 0.85 -11.38 7.71
CA ASP A 121 -0.19 -11.61 8.72
C ASP A 121 -1.10 -10.37 8.87
N PRO A 122 -2.43 -10.52 8.71
CA PRO A 122 -3.35 -9.39 8.82
C PRO A 122 -3.22 -8.63 10.14
N VAL A 123 -2.92 -9.32 11.25
CA VAL A 123 -2.74 -8.68 12.56
C VAL A 123 -1.47 -7.84 12.59
N VAL A 124 -0.37 -8.32 11.98
CA VAL A 124 0.88 -7.54 11.87
C VAL A 124 0.67 -6.28 11.02
N ARG A 125 -0.06 -6.42 9.91
CA ARG A 125 -0.43 -5.29 9.06
C ARG A 125 -1.29 -4.29 9.84
N GLU A 126 -2.31 -4.76 10.54
CA GLU A 126 -3.24 -3.92 11.31
C GLU A 126 -2.51 -3.12 12.40
N VAL A 127 -1.63 -3.77 13.18
CA VAL A 127 -0.82 -3.06 14.19
C VAL A 127 0.02 -1.96 13.54
N THR A 128 0.55 -2.19 12.34
CA THR A 128 1.31 -1.16 11.60
C THR A 128 0.45 0.06 11.28
N LEU A 129 -0.80 -0.15 10.86
CA LEU A 129 -1.74 0.92 10.52
C LEU A 129 -2.19 1.68 11.77
N VAL A 130 -2.59 0.96 12.82
CA VAL A 130 -3.01 1.54 14.10
C VAL A 130 -1.89 2.39 14.71
N LEU A 131 -0.63 1.91 14.71
CA LEU A 131 0.50 2.68 15.22
C LEU A 131 0.74 3.98 14.43
N ARG A 132 0.49 3.99 13.11
CA ARG A 132 0.60 5.22 12.30
C ARG A 132 -0.49 6.21 12.65
N GLU A 133 -1.72 5.75 12.77
CA GLU A 133 -2.87 6.58 13.16
C GLU A 133 -2.69 7.16 14.57
N TRP A 134 -2.43 6.29 15.55
CA TRP A 134 -2.20 6.69 16.93
C TRP A 134 -0.96 7.57 17.07
N GLY A 135 0.05 7.44 16.21
CA GLY A 135 1.18 8.35 16.16
C GLY A 135 0.77 9.79 15.84
N GLY A 136 -0.24 9.99 15.00
CA GLY A 136 -0.83 11.31 14.74
C GLY A 136 -1.58 11.87 15.95
N ILE A 137 -2.41 11.04 16.58
CA ILE A 137 -3.18 11.40 17.78
C ILE A 137 -2.24 11.73 18.96
N TRP A 138 -1.21 10.91 19.16
CA TRP A 138 -0.21 11.09 20.20
C TRP A 138 0.50 12.44 20.10
N LYS A 139 0.86 12.88 18.88
CA LYS A 139 1.44 14.21 18.66
C LYS A 139 0.45 15.33 18.99
N ARG A 140 -0.84 15.14 18.68
CA ARG A 140 -1.90 16.13 18.99
C ARG A 140 -2.08 16.29 20.50
N LEU A 141 -2.17 15.19 21.24
CA LEU A 141 -2.29 15.17 22.70
C LEU A 141 -1.13 15.91 23.39
N TYR A 142 0.08 15.86 22.82
CA TYR A 142 1.22 16.62 23.32
C TYR A 142 0.99 18.14 23.20
N VAL A 143 0.53 18.61 22.05
CA VAL A 143 0.25 20.03 21.79
C VAL A 143 -0.90 20.52 22.68
N GLU A 144 -1.93 19.70 22.85
CA GLU A 144 -3.11 19.98 23.70
C GLU A 144 -2.82 19.83 25.21
N ARG A 145 -1.61 19.39 25.59
CA ARG A 145 -1.18 19.19 26.99
C ARG A 145 -1.99 18.15 27.77
N GLU A 146 -2.58 17.18 27.06
CA GLU A 146 -3.32 16.03 27.61
C GLU A 146 -2.35 14.97 28.18
N THR A 147 -1.62 15.33 29.23
CA THR A 147 -0.46 14.57 29.73
C THR A 147 -0.75 13.12 30.10
N TYR A 148 -1.90 12.83 30.71
CA TYR A 148 -2.28 11.47 31.09
C TYR A 148 -2.52 10.60 29.84
N LYS A 149 -3.34 11.07 28.90
CA LYS A 149 -3.63 10.36 27.64
C LYS A 149 -2.36 10.20 26.80
N PHE A 150 -1.53 11.23 26.71
CA PHE A 150 -0.24 11.19 26.00
C PHE A 150 0.68 10.07 26.53
N ASN A 151 0.87 10.01 27.85
CA ASN A 151 1.72 9.00 28.47
C ASN A 151 1.13 7.59 28.36
N THR A 152 -0.19 7.48 28.47
CA THR A 152 -0.89 6.20 28.35
C THR A 152 -0.78 5.66 26.93
N LEU A 153 -1.08 6.49 25.92
CA LEU A 153 -0.98 6.10 24.50
C LEU A 153 0.45 5.67 24.15
N ARG A 154 1.46 6.42 24.62
CA ARG A 154 2.88 6.06 24.42
C ARG A 154 3.21 4.66 24.94
N LYS A 155 2.69 4.27 26.11
CA LYS A 155 2.93 2.95 26.70
C LYS A 155 2.27 1.86 25.85
N VAL A 156 1.00 2.06 25.49
CA VAL A 156 0.24 1.10 24.67
C VAL A 156 0.89 0.92 23.30
N MET A 157 1.28 2.00 22.63
CA MET A 157 1.98 1.94 21.35
C MET A 157 3.29 1.16 21.44
N ARG A 158 4.04 1.28 22.54
CA ARG A 158 5.28 0.51 22.76
C ARG A 158 5.01 -0.99 22.93
N GLU A 159 3.97 -1.34 23.69
CA GLU A 159 3.55 -2.74 23.84
C GLU A 159 3.14 -3.35 22.49
N LEU A 160 2.31 -2.64 21.71
CA LEU A 160 1.90 -3.09 20.38
C LEU A 160 3.10 -3.26 19.42
N LEU A 161 4.06 -2.34 19.46
CA LEU A 161 5.28 -2.44 18.65
C LEU A 161 6.10 -3.68 19.02
N GLU A 162 6.23 -3.98 20.31
CA GLU A 162 6.96 -5.15 20.80
C GLU A 162 6.24 -6.45 20.43
N TRP A 163 4.92 -6.53 20.61
CA TRP A 163 4.16 -7.72 20.19
C TRP A 163 4.19 -7.93 18.69
N ARG A 164 4.17 -6.85 17.89
CA ARG A 164 4.38 -6.95 16.44
C ARG A 164 5.76 -7.51 16.10
N ARG A 165 6.81 -7.09 16.81
CA ARG A 165 8.17 -7.62 16.64
C ARG A 165 8.21 -9.12 16.95
N GLN A 166 7.52 -9.56 18.01
CA GLN A 166 7.44 -10.97 18.38
C GLN A 166 6.70 -11.82 17.33
N LEU A 167 5.58 -11.33 16.78
CA LEU A 167 4.89 -12.01 15.67
C LEU A 167 5.79 -12.16 14.44
N LEU A 168 6.56 -11.11 14.11
CA LEU A 168 7.48 -11.13 12.97
C LEU A 168 8.72 -12.01 13.18
N ALA A 169 9.11 -12.26 14.43
CA ALA A 169 10.26 -13.12 14.72
C ALA A 169 10.02 -14.58 14.31
N GLY A 170 8.75 -15.02 14.25
CA GLY A 170 8.39 -16.37 13.82
C GLY A 170 8.85 -17.49 14.78
N THR A 171 9.24 -17.14 16.01
CA THR A 171 9.78 -18.09 17.00
C THR A 171 8.72 -18.66 17.95
N LEU A 172 7.46 -18.24 17.82
CA LEU A 172 6.35 -18.66 18.69
C LEU A 172 5.68 -19.92 18.15
N THR A 173 5.15 -20.75 19.04
CA THR A 173 4.28 -21.87 18.65
C THR A 173 2.95 -21.36 18.10
N THR A 174 2.17 -22.24 17.46
CA THR A 174 0.83 -21.93 16.95
C THR A 174 -0.08 -21.36 18.04
N ASP A 175 -0.10 -21.98 19.22
CA ASP A 175 -0.93 -21.55 20.35
C ASP A 175 -0.47 -20.20 20.91
N GLN A 176 0.84 -20.00 21.09
CA GLN A 176 1.40 -18.73 21.53
C GLN A 176 1.11 -17.60 20.54
N THR A 177 1.23 -17.88 19.24
CA THR A 177 0.89 -16.93 18.17
C THR A 177 -0.58 -16.54 18.23
N ARG A 178 -1.48 -17.52 18.39
CA ARG A 178 -2.92 -17.28 18.51
C ARG A 178 -3.25 -16.41 19.72
N GLU A 179 -2.66 -16.73 20.88
CA GLU A 179 -2.87 -15.96 22.10
C GLU A 179 -2.35 -14.53 21.96
N LEU A 180 -1.15 -14.34 21.39
CA LEU A 180 -0.56 -13.02 21.19
C LEU A 180 -1.41 -12.16 20.25
N LYS A 181 -1.96 -12.75 19.17
CA LYS A 181 -2.90 -12.05 18.27
C LYS A 181 -4.14 -11.57 19.01
N LEU A 182 -4.74 -12.40 19.85
CA LEU A 182 -5.92 -12.00 20.65
C LEU A 182 -5.57 -10.88 21.63
N ARG A 183 -4.41 -10.95 22.29
CA ARG A 183 -3.92 -9.89 23.17
C ARG A 183 -3.75 -8.56 22.43
N ILE A 184 -3.19 -8.60 21.21
CA ILE A 184 -3.06 -7.43 20.34
C ILE A 184 -4.44 -6.82 20.03
N ILE A 185 -5.38 -7.63 19.54
CA ILE A 185 -6.73 -7.17 19.16
C ILE A 185 -7.41 -6.48 20.35
N ASN A 186 -7.43 -7.16 21.50
CA ASN A 186 -8.03 -6.61 22.72
C ASN A 186 -7.38 -5.29 23.17
N LYS A 187 -6.06 -5.15 22.98
CA LYS A 187 -5.33 -3.93 23.35
C LYS A 187 -5.62 -2.78 22.39
N VAL A 188 -5.72 -3.05 21.10
CA VAL A 188 -6.17 -2.07 20.09
C VAL A 188 -7.58 -1.58 20.43
N ASP A 189 -8.51 -2.50 20.68
CA ASP A 189 -9.89 -2.16 21.05
C ASP A 189 -9.97 -1.37 22.36
N TRP A 190 -9.12 -1.68 23.33
CA TRP A 190 -9.04 -0.91 24.56
C TRP A 190 -8.54 0.52 24.31
N GLY A 191 -7.49 0.70 23.51
CA GLY A 191 -6.94 2.02 23.17
C GLY A 191 -7.91 2.88 22.37
N ASN A 192 -8.64 2.28 21.42
CA ASN A 192 -9.69 2.94 20.65
C ASN A 192 -10.87 3.41 21.51
N ARG A 193 -11.17 2.72 22.62
CA ARG A 193 -12.29 3.10 23.51
C ARG A 193 -11.95 4.13 24.57
N HIS A 194 -10.69 4.19 25.01
CA HIS A 194 -10.33 4.95 26.23
C HIS A 194 -9.37 6.11 25.99
N ILE A 195 -8.74 6.20 24.82
CA ILE A 195 -7.68 7.17 24.56
C ILE A 195 -7.93 7.99 23.30
N VAL A 196 -8.24 7.30 22.20
CA VAL A 196 -8.62 7.91 20.91
C VAL A 196 -10.02 8.48 21.00
#